data_AF-C0QM18-F1
#
_entry.id   AF-C0QM18-F1
#
_cell.length_a   1.000
_cell.length_b   1.000
_cell.length_c   1.000
_cell.angle_alpha   90.00
_cell.angle_beta   90.00
_cell.angle_gamma   90.00
#
_symmetry.space_group_name_H-M   'P 1'
#
loop_
_entity.id
_entity.type
_entity.pdbx_description
1 polymer ?
#
loop_
_entity_poly.entity_id
_entity_poly.type
_entity_poly.pdbx_seq_one_letter_code
_entity_poly.pdbx_strand_id
1 'polypeptide(L)'
;MTDVGVSKAIDTDMYMDDVELAKRLLENAEQNGGKLSDSDIVFTLRNLLKMKYYPVAVKYFFDQAELDAFKENVEFKTALKPITFCAYVAASRQGGEVLLGTADKMGCANAKFVLNWKQIDDAEIKSHLKYTKDWDQAERFVKTKKRLAKEPLAFATAPLHKAPFTPDLIHGMCDTLQSYHLGNDWNAAFDNHPLQNIMTMNSSICHGCVQCHVTQKFNITQMCSSSYTAGKTEQGEINWIMPYTQMEPTVHWMLERTVRDGGVSFPRTGETYPGFDICKLCPFLTFKKYKK
;
A
#
# COMPACT_ATOMS: atom_id res chain seq x y z
N MET A 1 -37.14 1.39 29.37
CA MET A 1 -37.31 0.69 28.08
C MET A 1 -35.94 0.62 27.45
N THR A 2 -35.29 -0.52 27.62
CA THR A 2 -33.97 -0.84 27.08
C THR A 2 -34.09 -1.02 25.57
N ASP A 3 -33.30 -0.24 24.82
CA ASP A 3 -33.14 -0.37 23.38
C ASP A 3 -32.50 -1.74 23.10
N VAL A 4 -33.33 -2.68 22.65
CA VAL A 4 -32.89 -4.02 22.28
C VAL A 4 -32.24 -3.88 20.91
N GLY A 5 -30.91 -3.73 20.92
CA GLY A 5 -30.10 -3.60 19.72
C GLY A 5 -30.47 -4.69 18.71
N VAL A 6 -31.11 -4.27 17.63
CA VAL A 6 -31.31 -5.12 16.46
C VAL A 6 -29.92 -5.51 15.99
N SER A 7 -29.57 -6.78 16.16
CA SER A 7 -28.43 -7.39 15.46
C SER A 7 -28.62 -7.09 13.98
N LYS A 8 -27.85 -6.14 13.43
CA LYS A 8 -27.78 -5.92 11.99
C LYS A 8 -27.19 -7.19 11.40
N ALA A 9 -28.05 -8.08 10.91
CA ALA A 9 -27.62 -9.24 10.16
C ALA A 9 -26.74 -8.76 8.99
N ILE A 10 -25.64 -9.48 8.74
CA ILE A 10 -24.76 -9.20 7.61
C ILE A 10 -25.52 -9.57 6.34
N ASP A 11 -25.77 -8.58 5.48
CA ASP A 11 -26.35 -8.80 4.15
C ASP A 11 -25.28 -9.33 3.21
N THR A 12 -25.12 -10.65 3.18
CA THR A 12 -24.10 -11.32 2.37
C THR A 12 -24.33 -11.17 0.87
N ASP A 13 -25.59 -11.02 0.44
CA ASP A 13 -25.92 -10.86 -0.98
C ASP A 13 -25.44 -9.51 -1.49
N MET A 14 -25.64 -8.45 -0.70
CA MET A 14 -25.11 -7.12 -1.02
C MET A 14 -23.58 -7.10 -1.12
N TYR A 15 -22.87 -7.80 -0.23
CA TYR A 15 -21.40 -7.88 -0.29
C TYR A 15 -20.86 -8.66 -1.49
N MET A 16 -21.70 -9.43 -2.19
CA MET A 16 -21.37 -10.12 -3.43
C MET A 16 -21.75 -9.33 -4.68
N ASP A 17 -22.49 -8.21 -4.53
CA ASP A 17 -22.80 -7.26 -5.58
C ASP A 17 -21.85 -6.06 -5.50
N ASP A 18 -20.80 -6.10 -6.31
CA ASP A 18 -19.76 -5.05 -6.32
C ASP A 18 -20.33 -3.65 -6.63
N VAL A 19 -21.40 -3.54 -7.41
CA VAL A 19 -22.00 -2.25 -7.78
C VAL A 19 -22.82 -1.68 -6.63
N GLU A 20 -23.67 -2.50 -6.01
CA GLU A 20 -24.42 -2.08 -4.83
C GLU A 20 -23.47 -1.77 -3.68
N LEU A 21 -22.45 -2.60 -3.46
CA LEU A 21 -21.41 -2.33 -2.47
C LEU A 21 -20.71 -1.00 -2.74
N ALA A 22 -20.34 -0.70 -3.99
CA ALA A 22 -19.70 0.57 -4.34
C ALA A 22 -20.61 1.77 -4.04
N LYS A 23 -21.91 1.68 -4.32
CA LYS A 23 -22.88 2.73 -3.96
C LYS A 23 -22.95 2.95 -2.45
N ARG A 24 -22.99 1.88 -1.65
CA ARG A 24 -23.02 1.99 -0.18
C ARG A 24 -21.77 2.65 0.38
N LEU A 25 -20.61 2.36 -0.18
CA LEU A 25 -19.36 2.99 0.23
C LEU A 25 -19.31 4.48 -0.17
N LEU A 26 -19.88 4.85 -1.32
CA LEU A 26 -20.05 6.27 -1.70
C LEU A 26 -21.07 6.98 -0.78
N GLU A 27 -22.18 6.35 -0.42
CA GLU A 27 -23.13 6.86 0.58
C GLU A 27 -22.46 7.09 1.94
N ASN A 28 -21.57 6.18 2.37
CA ASN A 28 -20.76 6.39 3.58
C ASN A 28 -19.87 7.64 3.44
N ALA A 29 -19.24 7.85 2.28
CA ALA A 29 -18.41 9.03 2.04
C ALA A 29 -19.24 10.32 2.13
N GLU A 30 -20.42 10.37 1.52
CA GLU A 30 -21.34 11.51 1.60
C GLU A 30 -21.71 11.84 3.05
N GLN A 31 -22.01 10.82 3.87
CA GLN A 31 -22.30 10.98 5.30
C GLN A 31 -21.08 11.45 6.11
N ASN A 32 -19.87 11.16 5.63
CA ASN A 32 -18.60 11.51 6.27
C ASN A 32 -17.94 12.76 5.66
N GLY A 33 -18.75 13.72 5.19
CA GLY A 33 -18.25 14.99 4.65
C GLY A 33 -17.57 14.86 3.28
N GLY A 34 -18.02 13.88 2.49
CA GLY A 34 -17.52 13.60 1.14
C GLY A 34 -16.22 12.79 1.11
N LYS A 35 -15.87 12.08 2.18
CA LYS A 35 -14.61 11.32 2.27
C LYS A 35 -14.83 9.90 2.78
N LEU A 36 -14.13 8.95 2.15
CA LEU A 36 -14.06 7.58 2.66
C LEU A 36 -13.23 7.54 3.96
N SER A 37 -13.64 6.69 4.90
CA SER A 37 -12.79 6.36 6.05
C SER A 37 -11.66 5.39 5.64
N ASP A 38 -10.62 5.30 6.47
CA ASP A 38 -9.55 4.31 6.28
C ASP A 38 -10.10 2.87 6.24
N SER A 39 -11.17 2.58 6.99
CA SER A 39 -11.87 1.30 6.95
C SER A 39 -12.59 1.07 5.63
N ASP A 40 -13.30 2.08 5.09
CA ASP A 40 -13.95 2.00 3.78
C ASP A 40 -12.92 1.75 2.67
N ILE A 41 -11.76 2.41 2.73
CA ILE A 41 -10.65 2.22 1.79
C ILE A 41 -10.14 0.78 1.83
N VAL A 42 -9.82 0.26 3.03
CA VAL A 42 -9.33 -1.11 3.18
C VAL A 42 -10.38 -2.12 2.73
N PHE A 43 -11.65 -1.89 3.07
CA PHE A 43 -12.76 -2.75 2.68
C PHE A 43 -12.94 -2.76 1.16
N THR A 44 -12.86 -1.61 0.51
CA THR A 44 -12.93 -1.46 -0.95
C THR A 44 -11.83 -2.25 -1.65
N LEU A 45 -10.57 -2.08 -1.23
CA LEU A 45 -9.44 -2.76 -1.87
C LEU A 45 -9.51 -4.28 -1.72
N ARG A 46 -9.98 -4.77 -0.57
CA ARG A 46 -10.12 -6.21 -0.31
C ARG A 46 -11.31 -6.82 -1.03
N ASN A 47 -12.42 -6.09 -1.17
CA ASN A 47 -13.64 -6.65 -1.76
C ASN A 47 -13.79 -6.37 -3.24
N LEU A 48 -13.34 -5.23 -3.77
CA LEU A 48 -13.42 -4.95 -5.20
C LEU A 48 -12.16 -5.41 -5.93
N LEU A 49 -10.98 -4.93 -5.49
CA LEU A 49 -9.72 -5.38 -6.09
C LEU A 49 -9.26 -6.77 -5.62
N LYS A 50 -9.97 -7.41 -4.68
CA LYS A 50 -9.66 -8.74 -4.14
C LYS A 50 -8.24 -8.83 -3.55
N MET A 51 -7.73 -7.74 -2.98
CA MET A 51 -6.38 -7.72 -2.40
C MET A 51 -6.28 -8.60 -1.15
N LYS A 52 -5.24 -9.44 -1.11
CA LYS A 52 -4.99 -10.41 -0.02
C LYS A 52 -4.62 -9.74 1.30
N TYR A 53 -3.80 -8.69 1.26
CA TYR A 53 -3.18 -8.09 2.44
C TYR A 53 -3.80 -6.76 2.83
N TYR A 54 -3.61 -6.35 4.09
CA TYR A 54 -3.93 -4.99 4.49
C TYR A 54 -2.95 -3.99 3.86
N PRO A 55 -3.43 -2.87 3.30
CA PRO A 55 -2.60 -1.69 3.12
C PRO A 55 -2.00 -1.27 4.46
N VAL A 56 -0.73 -0.89 4.45
CA VAL A 56 0.05 -0.54 5.62
C VAL A 56 0.28 0.96 5.64
N ALA A 57 -0.30 1.62 6.64
CA ALA A 57 0.04 2.97 7.02
C ALA A 57 1.49 3.03 7.53
N VAL A 58 2.26 3.98 7.01
CA VAL A 58 3.62 4.28 7.46
C VAL A 58 3.70 5.73 7.91
N LYS A 59 4.28 5.95 9.10
CA LYS A 59 4.55 7.28 9.64
C LYS A 59 6.00 7.42 10.09
N TYR A 60 6.64 8.54 9.79
CA TYR A 60 7.94 8.94 10.29
C TYR A 60 7.77 10.00 11.39
N PHE A 61 8.36 9.77 12.56
CA PHE A 61 8.34 10.75 13.65
C PHE A 61 9.61 11.58 13.61
N PHE A 62 9.47 12.89 13.40
CA PHE A 62 10.59 13.85 13.45
C PHE A 62 10.53 14.74 14.69
N ASP A 63 9.37 14.81 15.34
CA ASP A 63 9.14 15.58 16.55
C ASP A 63 9.03 14.67 17.77
N GLN A 64 9.67 15.09 18.88
CA GLN A 64 9.73 14.30 20.10
C GLN A 64 8.38 14.25 20.82
N ALA A 65 7.64 15.36 20.85
CA ALA A 65 6.34 15.41 21.52
C ALA A 65 5.32 14.54 20.78
N GLU A 66 5.35 14.53 19.44
CA GLU A 66 4.52 13.63 18.64
C GLU A 66 4.84 12.14 18.91
N LEU A 67 6.13 11.79 19.01
CA LEU A 67 6.54 10.42 19.31
C LEU A 67 6.15 10.00 20.73
N ASP A 68 6.27 10.89 21.71
CA ASP A 68 5.92 10.59 23.10
C ASP A 68 4.39 10.46 23.25
N ALA A 69 3.62 11.35 22.61
CA ALA A 69 2.17 11.22 22.56
C ALA A 69 1.73 9.89 21.91
N PHE A 70 2.40 9.44 20.84
CA PHE A 70 2.14 8.12 20.27
C PHE A 70 2.43 7.00 21.29
N LYS A 71 3.56 7.05 21.99
CA LYS A 71 3.95 6.01 22.95
C LYS A 71 3.02 5.92 24.16
N GLU A 72 2.45 7.05 24.59
CA GLU A 72 1.55 7.12 25.74
C GLU A 72 0.14 6.64 25.42
N ASN A 73 -0.35 6.91 24.19
CA ASN A 73 -1.77 6.74 23.86
C ASN A 73 -2.06 5.55 22.94
N VAL A 74 -1.04 4.87 22.42
CA VAL A 74 -1.21 3.79 21.45
C VAL A 74 -0.65 2.49 21.99
N GLU A 75 -1.41 1.40 21.84
CA GLU A 75 -0.87 0.05 22.01
C GLU A 75 -0.07 -0.35 20.75
N PHE A 76 1.24 -0.54 20.91
CA PHE A 76 2.14 -0.95 19.84
C PHE A 76 3.12 -2.02 20.33
N LYS A 77 3.68 -2.79 19.38
CA LYS A 77 4.78 -3.73 19.66
C LYS A 77 6.10 -3.21 19.09
N THR A 78 7.20 -3.68 19.67
CA THR A 78 8.55 -3.40 19.18
C THR A 78 9.28 -4.70 18.88
N ALA A 79 10.28 -4.61 18.00
CA ALA A 79 11.10 -5.77 17.69
C ALA A 79 12.04 -6.11 18.85
N LEU A 80 12.02 -7.37 19.30
CA LEU A 80 12.94 -7.86 20.33
C LEU A 80 14.40 -7.77 19.86
N LYS A 81 14.64 -8.17 18.61
CA LYS A 81 15.95 -8.14 17.93
C LYS A 81 15.88 -7.19 16.73
N PRO A 82 17.02 -6.65 16.24
CA PRO A 82 17.01 -5.85 15.04
C PRO A 82 16.42 -6.62 13.84
N ILE A 83 15.43 -6.04 13.18
CA ILE A 83 14.77 -6.61 11.99
C ILE A 83 14.74 -5.61 10.84
N THR A 84 14.46 -6.08 9.63
CA THR A 84 14.41 -5.20 8.45
C THR A 84 13.12 -4.38 8.41
N PHE A 85 13.15 -3.20 7.77
CA PHE A 85 11.94 -2.41 7.49
C PHE A 85 10.85 -3.23 6.77
N CYS A 86 11.25 -4.11 5.84
CA CYS A 86 10.33 -5.01 5.15
C CYS A 86 9.60 -5.96 6.11
N ALA A 87 10.24 -6.38 7.21
CA ALA A 87 9.64 -7.26 8.21
C ALA A 87 8.61 -6.52 9.08
N TYR A 88 8.87 -5.24 9.41
CA TYR A 88 7.87 -4.38 10.06
C TYR A 88 6.61 -4.27 9.21
N VAL A 89 6.79 -3.91 7.93
CA VAL A 89 5.67 -3.81 6.97
C VAL A 89 4.95 -5.14 6.77
N ALA A 90 5.68 -6.27 6.68
CA ALA A 90 5.07 -7.59 6.53
C ALA A 90 4.25 -7.99 7.76
N ALA A 91 4.74 -7.71 8.97
CA ALA A 91 4.02 -8.00 10.20
C ALA A 91 2.74 -7.15 10.32
N SER A 92 2.76 -5.88 9.92
CA SER A 92 1.53 -5.07 9.83
C SER A 92 0.57 -5.60 8.76
N ARG A 93 1.04 -5.90 7.54
CA ARG A 93 0.13 -6.31 6.43
C ARG A 93 -0.50 -7.69 6.60
N GLN A 94 0.22 -8.64 7.22
CA GLN A 94 -0.21 -10.04 7.39
C GLN A 94 -0.74 -10.31 8.79
N GLY A 95 0.00 -9.87 9.82
CA GLY A 95 -0.35 -10.10 11.23
C GLY A 95 -1.30 -9.07 11.82
N GLY A 96 -1.53 -7.95 11.14
CA GLY A 96 -2.41 -6.89 11.64
C GLY A 96 -1.78 -6.05 12.77
N GLU A 97 -0.46 -6.07 12.89
CA GLU A 97 0.29 -5.50 14.02
C GLU A 97 0.53 -3.99 13.86
N VAL A 98 0.38 -3.24 14.95
CA VAL A 98 0.86 -1.85 15.08
C VAL A 98 2.25 -1.89 15.69
N LEU A 99 3.25 -1.40 14.96
CA LEU A 99 4.65 -1.55 15.33
C LEU A 99 5.38 -0.21 15.35
N LEU A 100 6.33 -0.07 16.27
CA LEU A 100 7.28 1.03 16.32
C LEU A 100 8.70 0.53 16.02
N GLY A 101 9.38 1.19 15.08
CA GLY A 101 10.76 0.92 14.70
C GLY A 101 11.68 2.10 15.00
N THR A 102 12.81 1.80 15.61
CA THR A 102 13.86 2.77 15.99
C THR A 102 15.19 2.42 15.32
N ALA A 103 16.14 3.35 15.34
CA ALA A 103 17.44 3.18 14.68
C ALA A 103 18.24 1.96 15.19
N ASP A 104 18.14 1.66 16.49
CA ASP A 104 18.78 0.50 17.13
C ASP A 104 18.11 -0.84 16.76
N LYS A 105 16.79 -0.82 16.52
CA LYS A 105 16.01 -2.00 16.10
C LYS A 105 15.97 -2.20 14.58
N MET A 106 16.56 -1.30 13.81
CA MET A 106 16.70 -1.49 12.37
C MET A 106 17.89 -2.39 12.04
N GLY A 107 17.63 -3.60 11.55
CA GLY A 107 18.68 -4.55 11.15
C GLY A 107 19.23 -4.35 9.73
N CYS A 108 18.52 -3.62 8.87
CA CYS A 108 18.90 -3.46 7.46
C CYS A 108 19.74 -2.18 7.25
N ALA A 109 21.01 -2.34 6.88
CA ALA A 109 21.92 -1.22 6.60
C ALA A 109 21.39 -0.27 5.51
N ASN A 110 20.84 -0.83 4.43
CA ASN A 110 20.23 -0.05 3.35
C ASN A 110 19.04 0.79 3.84
N ALA A 111 18.22 0.24 4.74
CA ALA A 111 17.10 0.97 5.34
C ALA A 111 17.62 2.10 6.24
N LYS A 112 18.65 1.86 7.06
CA LYS A 112 19.29 2.93 7.85
C LYS A 112 19.82 4.05 6.95
N PHE A 113 20.40 3.73 5.81
CA PHE A 113 20.93 4.72 4.87
C PHE A 113 19.83 5.61 4.28
N VAL A 114 18.75 5.03 3.77
CA VAL A 114 17.63 5.80 3.17
C VAL A 114 16.79 6.54 4.23
N LEU A 115 16.69 6.00 5.46
CA LEU A 115 16.07 6.69 6.59
C LEU A 115 17.01 7.74 7.23
N ASN A 116 18.18 7.97 6.65
CA ASN A 116 19.18 8.93 7.12
C ASN A 116 19.92 8.57 8.43
N TRP A 117 19.59 7.47 9.12
CA TRP A 117 20.28 6.99 10.34
C TRP A 117 21.74 6.56 10.19
N LYS A 118 22.24 6.43 8.96
CA LYS A 118 23.66 6.28 8.68
C LYS A 118 24.03 7.00 7.40
N GLN A 119 25.30 7.40 7.30
CA GLN A 119 25.90 7.85 6.05
C GLN A 119 26.27 6.67 5.14
N ILE A 120 26.59 6.98 3.88
CA ILE A 120 27.17 6.00 2.96
C ILE A 120 28.53 5.55 3.48
N ASP A 121 28.81 4.25 3.39
CA ASP A 121 30.07 3.62 3.78
C ASP A 121 30.45 2.52 2.77
N ASP A 122 31.69 2.03 2.85
CA ASP A 122 32.20 0.97 1.98
C ASP A 122 31.38 -0.31 2.08
N ALA A 123 30.78 -0.59 3.24
CA ALA A 123 29.92 -1.76 3.42
C ALA A 123 28.65 -1.64 2.57
N GLU A 124 28.05 -0.45 2.49
CA GLU A 124 26.88 -0.18 1.65
C GLU A 124 27.23 -0.33 0.16
N ILE A 125 28.36 0.21 -0.28
CA ILE A 125 28.85 0.09 -1.66
C ILE A 125 29.14 -1.38 -1.98
N LYS A 126 29.90 -2.08 -1.13
CA LYS A 126 30.21 -3.51 -1.27
C LYS A 126 28.95 -4.36 -1.40
N SER A 127 27.88 -4.03 -0.67
CA SER A 127 26.61 -4.76 -0.75
C SER A 127 25.90 -4.66 -2.12
N HIS A 128 26.26 -3.67 -2.94
CA HIS A 128 25.75 -3.47 -4.31
C HIS A 128 26.57 -4.18 -5.38
N LEU A 129 27.80 -4.64 -5.07
CA LEU A 129 28.67 -5.32 -6.04
C LEU A 129 28.05 -6.59 -6.63
N LYS A 130 27.16 -7.27 -5.89
CA LYS A 130 26.41 -8.42 -6.44
C LYS A 130 25.47 -8.07 -7.61
N TYR A 131 25.20 -6.78 -7.82
CA TYR A 131 24.32 -6.29 -8.89
C TYR A 131 25.05 -5.46 -9.95
N THR A 132 26.25 -4.98 -9.65
CA THR A 132 26.96 -3.97 -10.44
C THR A 132 28.25 -4.54 -11.03
N LYS A 133 28.77 -3.89 -12.07
CA LYS A 133 29.97 -4.33 -12.79
C LYS A 133 31.26 -4.09 -11.98
N ASP A 134 31.30 -3.01 -11.22
CA ASP A 134 32.48 -2.53 -10.51
C ASP A 134 32.10 -1.63 -9.31
N TRP A 135 33.11 -1.26 -8.52
CA TRP A 135 32.94 -0.42 -7.33
C TRP A 135 32.41 0.97 -7.64
N ASP A 136 32.90 1.61 -8.71
CA ASP A 136 32.48 2.95 -9.09
C ASP A 136 31.00 2.97 -9.49
N GLN A 137 30.53 1.94 -10.21
CA GLN A 137 29.12 1.78 -10.54
C GLN A 137 28.27 1.51 -9.29
N ALA A 138 28.75 0.66 -8.38
CA ALA A 138 28.09 0.41 -7.10
C ALA A 138 27.88 1.70 -6.32
N GLU A 139 28.92 2.52 -6.18
CA GLU A 139 28.85 3.79 -5.46
C GLU A 139 27.89 4.78 -6.14
N ARG A 140 27.96 4.93 -7.47
CA ARG A 140 27.03 5.79 -8.22
C ARG A 140 25.58 5.36 -8.00
N PHE A 141 25.28 4.07 -8.04
CA PHE A 141 23.92 3.54 -7.87
C PHE A 141 23.41 3.63 -6.42
N VAL A 142 24.28 3.51 -5.42
CA VAL A 142 23.88 3.81 -4.02
C VAL A 142 23.45 5.26 -3.90
N LYS A 143 24.20 6.18 -4.50
CA LYS A 143 23.96 7.63 -4.44
C LYS A 143 22.68 8.08 -5.16
N THR A 144 22.09 7.28 -6.06
CA THR A 144 20.81 7.62 -6.69
C THR A 144 19.61 7.45 -5.76
N LYS A 145 19.77 6.75 -4.64
CA LYS A 145 18.68 6.51 -3.68
C LYS A 145 18.30 7.81 -2.97
N LYS A 146 17.00 8.10 -2.94
CA LYS A 146 16.45 9.16 -2.10
C LYS A 146 16.63 8.81 -0.62
N ARG A 147 16.88 9.84 0.18
CA ARG A 147 17.02 9.77 1.63
C ARG A 147 16.04 10.73 2.27
N LEU A 148 15.58 10.44 3.48
CA LEU A 148 14.89 11.44 4.29
C LEU A 148 15.81 12.64 4.53
N ALA A 149 15.25 13.85 4.48
CA ALA A 149 16.02 15.08 4.66
C ALA A 149 16.56 15.24 6.09
N LYS A 150 15.86 14.65 7.07
CA LYS A 150 16.23 14.62 8.48
C LYS A 150 16.16 13.18 8.97
N GLU A 151 16.94 12.87 10.00
CA GLU A 151 16.82 11.59 10.70
C GLU A 151 15.50 11.55 11.47
N PRO A 152 14.63 10.54 11.25
CA PRO A 152 13.45 10.36 12.08
C PRO A 152 13.88 9.79 13.44
N LEU A 153 13.18 10.15 14.51
CA LEU A 153 13.34 9.56 15.83
C LEU A 153 12.89 8.09 15.84
N ALA A 154 11.81 7.81 15.11
CA ALA A 154 11.25 6.48 14.91
C ALA A 154 10.36 6.46 13.66
N PHE A 155 9.89 5.27 13.27
CA PHE A 155 8.76 5.12 12.36
C PHE A 155 7.73 4.17 12.95
N ALA A 156 6.47 4.31 12.56
CA ALA A 156 5.42 3.34 12.87
C ALA A 156 4.85 2.71 11.59
N THR A 157 4.44 1.44 11.72
CA THR A 157 3.67 0.72 10.70
C THR A 157 2.40 0.15 11.32
N ALA A 158 1.28 0.23 10.61
CA ALA A 158 0.00 -0.34 11.03
C ALA A 158 -0.84 -0.73 9.81
N PRO A 159 -1.77 -1.71 9.90
CA PRO A 159 -2.86 -1.80 8.94
C PRO A 159 -3.60 -0.48 8.87
N LEU A 160 -3.93 0.02 7.68
CA LEU A 160 -4.51 1.35 7.49
C LEU A 160 -5.77 1.57 8.35
N HIS A 161 -6.72 0.64 8.33
CA HIS A 161 -7.93 0.68 9.17
C HIS A 161 -7.70 0.63 10.69
N LYS A 162 -6.47 0.37 11.15
CA LYS A 162 -6.06 0.38 12.57
C LYS A 162 -5.05 1.48 12.87
N ALA A 163 -4.72 2.34 11.90
CA ALA A 163 -3.69 3.36 12.08
C ALA A 163 -4.18 4.40 13.10
N PRO A 164 -3.52 4.52 14.27
CA PRO A 164 -3.90 5.50 15.30
C PRO A 164 -3.28 6.88 15.04
N PHE A 165 -2.80 7.11 13.82
CA PHE A 165 -2.07 8.30 13.40
C PHE A 165 -2.39 8.61 11.95
N THR A 166 -2.23 9.86 11.55
CA THR A 166 -2.23 10.24 10.13
C THR A 166 -0.96 9.70 9.47
N PRO A 167 -1.07 8.78 8.49
CA PRO A 167 0.10 8.23 7.79
C PRO A 167 0.75 9.27 6.89
N ASP A 168 2.06 9.18 6.68
CA ASP A 168 2.73 9.95 5.62
C ASP A 168 2.47 9.32 4.24
N LEU A 169 2.41 7.99 4.23
CA LEU A 169 2.21 7.19 3.02
C LEU A 169 1.61 5.84 3.38
N ILE A 170 1.09 5.18 2.35
CA ILE A 170 0.57 3.82 2.39
C ILE A 170 1.47 2.94 1.54
N HIS A 171 1.92 1.82 2.11
CA HIS A 171 2.49 0.71 1.38
C HIS A 171 1.42 -0.37 1.21
N GLY A 172 1.36 -1.00 0.04
CA GLY A 172 0.60 -2.23 -0.11
C GLY A 172 1.26 -3.20 -1.06
N MET A 173 0.64 -4.36 -1.17
CA MET A 173 1.09 -5.44 -2.04
C MET A 173 -0.11 -6.12 -2.67
N CYS A 174 -0.02 -6.36 -3.97
CA CYS A 174 -1.06 -6.94 -4.79
C CYS A 174 -0.42 -7.73 -5.94
N ASP A 175 -1.22 -8.36 -6.79
CA ASP A 175 -0.71 -8.93 -8.04
C ASP A 175 -0.51 -7.83 -9.12
N THR A 176 0.08 -8.24 -10.25
CA THR A 176 0.38 -7.32 -11.35
C THR A 176 -0.88 -6.65 -11.93
N LEU A 177 -1.99 -7.37 -12.02
CA LEU A 177 -3.21 -6.86 -12.62
C LEU A 177 -3.99 -5.95 -11.68
N GLN A 178 -4.04 -6.28 -10.40
CA GLN A 178 -4.52 -5.39 -9.35
C GLN A 178 -3.70 -4.08 -9.33
N SER A 179 -2.37 -4.16 -9.48
CA SER A 179 -1.51 -2.97 -9.54
C SER A 179 -1.78 -2.12 -10.79
N TYR A 180 -2.04 -2.75 -11.93
CA TYR A 180 -2.48 -2.07 -13.15
C TYR A 180 -3.79 -1.33 -12.92
N HIS A 181 -4.74 -1.95 -12.22
CA HIS A 181 -6.02 -1.30 -11.96
C HIS A 181 -5.85 -0.06 -11.08
N LEU A 182 -5.16 -0.23 -9.95
CA LEU A 182 -4.88 0.83 -9.00
C LEU A 182 -4.10 2.00 -9.65
N GLY A 183 -3.12 1.70 -10.51
CA GLY A 183 -2.35 2.74 -11.20
C GLY A 183 -3.15 3.51 -12.24
N ASN A 184 -4.09 2.88 -12.95
CA ASN A 184 -4.97 3.61 -13.87
C ASN A 184 -6.00 4.46 -13.11
N ASP A 185 -6.54 3.95 -12.00
CA ASP A 185 -7.45 4.73 -11.16
C ASP A 185 -6.73 5.95 -10.56
N TRP A 186 -5.47 5.80 -10.14
CA TRP A 186 -4.65 6.93 -9.70
C TRP A 186 -4.38 7.94 -10.83
N ASN A 187 -3.98 7.47 -12.02
CA ASN A 187 -3.73 8.37 -13.16
C ASN A 187 -4.98 9.19 -13.51
N ALA A 188 -6.15 8.56 -13.47
CA ALA A 188 -7.43 9.21 -13.74
C ALA A 188 -7.81 10.21 -12.64
N ALA A 189 -7.65 9.84 -11.36
CA ALA A 189 -7.97 10.71 -10.23
C ALA A 189 -7.09 11.98 -10.16
N PHE A 190 -5.87 11.93 -10.70
CA PHE A 190 -4.88 13.02 -10.60
C PHE A 190 -4.51 13.66 -11.94
N ASP A 191 -5.16 13.28 -13.04
CA ASP A 191 -4.83 13.71 -14.41
C ASP A 191 -3.32 13.67 -14.70
N ASN A 192 -2.68 12.56 -14.31
CA ASN A 192 -1.24 12.41 -14.38
C ASN A 192 -0.89 11.14 -15.16
N HIS A 193 -0.29 11.32 -16.32
CA HIS A 193 0.13 10.23 -17.19
C HIS A 193 1.43 10.59 -17.94
N PRO A 194 2.41 9.66 -18.05
CA PRO A 194 2.40 8.28 -17.57
C PRO A 194 2.82 8.11 -16.10
N LEU A 195 2.34 7.04 -15.45
CA LEU A 195 2.83 6.61 -14.14
C LEU A 195 4.30 6.19 -14.24
N GLN A 196 5.18 6.87 -13.51
CA GLN A 196 6.62 6.62 -13.54
C GLN A 196 7.01 5.62 -12.44
N ASN A 197 7.23 4.37 -12.83
CA ASN A 197 7.71 3.33 -11.93
C ASN A 197 9.22 3.49 -11.67
N ILE A 198 9.61 3.52 -10.39
CA ILE A 198 10.99 3.59 -9.95
C ILE A 198 11.36 2.27 -9.27
N MET A 199 12.30 1.55 -9.89
CA MET A 199 12.88 0.32 -9.38
C MET A 199 14.35 0.54 -9.02
N THR A 200 14.73 0.18 -7.81
CA THR A 200 16.13 0.15 -7.36
C THR A 200 16.61 -1.30 -7.20
N MET A 201 17.90 -1.56 -7.48
CA MET A 201 18.49 -2.93 -7.41
C MET A 201 18.29 -3.62 -6.05
N ASN A 202 18.28 -2.83 -4.98
CA ASN A 202 17.85 -3.24 -3.65
C ASN A 202 16.99 -2.14 -3.02
N SER A 203 16.63 -2.26 -1.75
CA SER A 203 15.84 -1.25 -1.02
C SER A 203 14.41 -1.03 -1.52
N SER A 204 13.81 -1.93 -2.31
CA SER A 204 12.44 -1.81 -2.85
C SER A 204 11.41 -1.16 -1.89
N ILE A 205 11.11 -1.77 -0.73
CA ILE A 205 10.14 -1.20 0.22
C ILE A 205 10.70 0.05 0.93
N CYS A 206 11.89 -0.03 1.56
CA CYS A 206 12.40 1.08 2.37
C CYS A 206 12.71 2.34 1.54
N HIS A 207 13.42 2.21 0.43
CA HIS A 207 13.66 3.32 -0.50
C HIS A 207 12.35 3.74 -1.16
N GLY A 208 11.48 2.82 -1.56
CA GLY A 208 10.20 3.16 -2.16
C GLY A 208 9.33 4.05 -1.24
N CYS A 209 9.26 3.73 0.06
CA CYS A 209 8.58 4.57 1.05
C CYS A 209 9.27 5.93 1.20
N VAL A 210 10.59 5.97 1.36
CA VAL A 210 11.32 7.24 1.48
C VAL A 210 11.17 8.11 0.22
N GLN A 211 11.29 7.51 -0.96
CA GLN A 211 11.11 8.18 -2.24
C GLN A 211 9.69 8.74 -2.37
N CYS A 212 8.67 7.95 -2.04
CA CYS A 212 7.28 8.38 -2.03
C CYS A 212 7.07 9.56 -1.07
N HIS A 213 7.61 9.49 0.15
CA HIS A 213 7.55 10.58 1.13
C HIS A 213 8.23 11.85 0.61
N VAL A 214 9.43 11.74 0.02
CA VAL A 214 10.21 12.89 -0.45
C VAL A 214 9.61 13.52 -1.70
N THR A 215 9.09 12.70 -2.62
CA THR A 215 8.63 13.18 -3.93
C THR A 215 7.13 13.40 -4.01
N GLN A 216 6.36 12.87 -3.05
CA GLN A 216 4.90 12.86 -3.06
C GLN A 216 4.32 12.24 -4.34
N LYS A 217 5.00 11.22 -4.88
CA LYS A 217 4.59 10.50 -6.09
C LYS A 217 4.27 9.04 -5.79
N PHE A 218 3.18 8.56 -6.36
CA PHE A 218 2.83 7.15 -6.39
C PHE A 218 3.91 6.33 -7.12
N ASN A 219 4.19 5.13 -6.63
CA ASN A 219 5.15 4.21 -7.23
C ASN A 219 4.65 2.77 -7.18
N ILE A 220 4.78 2.05 -8.29
CA ILE A 220 4.64 0.58 -8.36
C ILE A 220 6.03 0.00 -8.62
N THR A 221 6.51 -0.88 -7.74
CA THR A 221 7.87 -1.42 -7.81
C THR A 221 7.95 -2.90 -7.48
N GLN A 222 8.81 -3.61 -8.20
CA GLN A 222 9.16 -5.00 -7.93
C GLN A 222 9.89 -5.15 -6.60
N MET A 223 9.93 -6.38 -6.09
CA MET A 223 10.65 -6.73 -4.88
C MET A 223 12.18 -6.69 -5.09
N CYS A 224 12.90 -6.24 -4.07
CA CYS A 224 14.33 -6.54 -3.94
C CYS A 224 14.54 -7.87 -3.19
N SER A 225 15.79 -8.34 -3.10
CA SER A 225 16.11 -9.60 -2.41
C SER A 225 15.58 -9.66 -0.97
N SER A 226 15.65 -8.56 -0.20
CA SER A 226 15.12 -8.51 1.17
C SER A 226 13.60 -8.34 1.24
N SER A 227 12.99 -7.68 0.25
CA SER A 227 11.52 -7.62 0.15
C SER A 227 10.96 -9.01 -0.11
N TYR A 228 11.61 -9.78 -0.98
CA TYR A 228 11.25 -11.17 -1.25
C TYR A 228 11.36 -12.03 0.02
N THR A 229 12.53 -12.06 0.66
CA THR A 229 12.77 -12.97 1.79
C THR A 229 12.15 -12.49 3.11
N ALA A 230 12.53 -11.29 3.57
CA ALA A 230 12.11 -10.76 4.87
C ALA A 230 10.75 -10.06 4.80
N GLY A 231 10.41 -9.46 3.66
CA GLY A 231 9.08 -8.90 3.40
C GLY A 231 8.01 -9.96 3.08
N LYS A 232 8.40 -11.24 2.95
CA LYS A 232 7.51 -12.37 2.65
C LYS A 232 6.69 -12.15 1.37
N THR A 233 7.35 -11.66 0.32
CA THR A 233 6.70 -11.45 -0.99
C THR A 233 6.67 -12.78 -1.75
N GLU A 234 5.52 -13.17 -2.26
CA GLU A 234 5.35 -14.38 -3.08
C GLU A 234 5.61 -14.09 -4.58
N GLN A 235 5.73 -15.14 -5.38
CA GLN A 235 5.83 -14.99 -6.83
C GLN A 235 4.54 -14.39 -7.39
N GLY A 236 4.66 -13.40 -8.28
CA GLY A 236 3.52 -12.70 -8.87
C GLY A 236 3.02 -11.48 -8.08
N GLU A 237 3.52 -11.29 -6.86
CA GLU A 237 3.19 -10.11 -6.04
C GLU A 237 4.10 -8.91 -6.39
N ILE A 238 3.56 -7.71 -6.29
CA ILE A 238 4.25 -6.44 -6.55
C ILE A 238 3.91 -5.41 -5.46
N ASN A 239 4.85 -4.52 -5.15
CA ASN A 239 4.61 -3.44 -4.20
C ASN A 239 4.00 -2.23 -4.89
N TRP A 240 3.10 -1.56 -4.18
CA TRP A 240 2.67 -0.21 -4.51
C TRP A 240 2.82 0.69 -3.29
N ILE A 241 3.16 1.95 -3.51
CA ILE A 241 3.50 2.90 -2.45
C ILE A 241 2.95 4.26 -2.85
N MET A 242 2.01 4.78 -2.07
CA MET A 242 1.25 5.99 -2.39
C MET A 242 1.29 6.99 -1.24
N PRO A 243 1.41 8.31 -1.50
CA PRO A 243 1.19 9.31 -0.46
C PRO A 243 -0.19 9.15 0.16
N TYR A 244 -0.32 9.31 1.47
CA TYR A 244 -1.60 9.07 2.15
C TYR A 244 -2.73 9.94 1.58
N THR A 245 -2.41 11.20 1.29
CA THR A 245 -3.34 12.17 0.71
C THR A 245 -3.87 11.79 -0.67
N GLN A 246 -3.23 10.85 -1.37
CA GLN A 246 -3.65 10.38 -2.69
C GLN A 246 -4.49 9.11 -2.65
N MET A 247 -4.58 8.45 -1.48
CA MET A 247 -5.25 7.16 -1.33
C MET A 247 -6.77 7.29 -1.51
N GLU A 248 -7.38 8.21 -0.77
CA GLU A 248 -8.84 8.40 -0.79
C GLU A 248 -9.34 8.81 -2.19
N PRO A 249 -8.79 9.83 -2.88
CA PRO A 249 -9.27 10.20 -4.22
C PRO A 249 -9.15 9.06 -5.24
N THR A 250 -8.08 8.26 -5.14
CA THR A 250 -7.87 7.11 -6.03
C THR A 250 -8.97 6.05 -5.83
N VAL A 251 -9.29 5.73 -4.58
CA VAL A 251 -10.31 4.71 -4.26
C VAL A 251 -11.72 5.25 -4.49
N HIS A 252 -11.96 6.53 -4.22
CA HIS A 252 -13.20 7.20 -4.51
C HIS A 252 -13.53 7.11 -6.01
N TRP A 253 -12.56 7.46 -6.86
CA TRP A 253 -12.72 7.31 -8.31
C TRP A 253 -12.98 5.85 -8.74
N MET A 254 -12.29 4.89 -8.13
CA MET A 254 -12.54 3.47 -8.39
C MET A 254 -13.99 3.07 -8.09
N LEU A 255 -14.58 3.57 -7.00
CA LEU A 255 -15.98 3.34 -6.65
C LEU A 255 -16.93 3.97 -7.67
N GLU A 256 -16.74 5.25 -8.01
CA GLU A 256 -17.54 5.95 -9.02
C GLU A 256 -17.50 5.21 -10.37
N ARG A 257 -16.29 4.81 -10.79
CA ARG A 257 -16.08 4.03 -12.00
C ARG A 257 -16.78 2.68 -11.94
N THR A 258 -16.72 1.99 -10.81
CA THR A 258 -17.40 0.69 -10.62
C THR A 258 -18.90 0.84 -10.80
N VAL A 259 -19.50 1.89 -10.23
CA VAL A 259 -20.93 2.18 -10.42
C VAL A 259 -21.25 2.50 -11.88
N ARG A 260 -20.42 3.32 -12.55
CA ARG A 260 -20.61 3.70 -13.95
C ARG A 260 -20.52 2.52 -14.92
N ASP A 261 -19.51 1.68 -14.74
CA ASP A 261 -19.15 0.60 -15.67
C ASP A 261 -19.82 -0.75 -15.32
N GLY A 262 -20.56 -0.80 -14.21
CA GLY A 262 -21.26 -1.99 -13.74
C GLY A 262 -20.36 -3.05 -13.09
N GLY A 263 -19.09 -2.72 -12.83
CA GLY A 263 -18.09 -3.63 -12.28
C GLY A 263 -16.71 -2.98 -12.21
N VAL A 264 -15.80 -3.56 -11.42
CA VAL A 264 -14.47 -2.98 -11.16
C VAL A 264 -13.46 -3.24 -12.29
N SER A 265 -13.70 -4.24 -13.15
CA SER A 265 -12.78 -4.59 -14.24
C SER A 265 -12.77 -3.57 -15.39
N PHE A 266 -11.59 -3.24 -15.91
CA PHE A 266 -11.43 -2.20 -16.93
C PHE A 266 -12.12 -2.44 -18.28
N PRO A 267 -12.30 -3.68 -18.78
CA PRO A 267 -13.00 -3.89 -20.05
C PRO A 267 -14.50 -3.58 -20.05
N ARG A 268 -15.06 -3.05 -18.95
CA ARG A 268 -16.45 -2.54 -18.84
C ARG A 268 -17.50 -3.58 -19.21
N THR A 269 -17.22 -4.82 -18.88
CA THR A 269 -18.07 -5.99 -19.07
C THR A 269 -19.15 -6.12 -17.98
N GLY A 270 -19.07 -5.31 -16.91
CA GLY A 270 -19.81 -5.52 -15.68
C GLY A 270 -19.24 -6.65 -14.80
N GLU A 271 -18.04 -7.15 -15.13
CA GLU A 271 -17.41 -8.24 -14.39
C GLU A 271 -16.78 -7.75 -13.07
N THR A 272 -16.87 -8.61 -12.06
CA THR A 272 -16.59 -8.33 -10.65
C THR A 272 -15.15 -8.58 -10.24
N TYR A 273 -14.36 -9.25 -11.08
CA TYR A 273 -12.97 -9.58 -10.76
C TYR A 273 -12.00 -8.89 -11.72
N PRO A 274 -11.02 -8.11 -11.21
CA PRO A 274 -9.98 -7.49 -12.02
C PRO A 274 -9.21 -8.56 -12.82
N GLY A 275 -9.50 -8.67 -14.13
CA GLY A 275 -8.85 -9.67 -14.99
C GLY A 275 -9.62 -10.94 -15.29
N PHE A 276 -10.89 -11.02 -14.90
CA PHE A 276 -11.75 -12.14 -15.28
C PHE A 276 -12.26 -12.05 -16.73
N ASP A 277 -11.65 -11.20 -17.55
CA ASP A 277 -11.97 -11.10 -18.97
C ASP A 277 -11.49 -12.36 -19.67
N ILE A 278 -12.32 -13.39 -19.67
CA ILE A 278 -12.13 -14.58 -20.48
C ILE A 278 -12.12 -14.09 -21.94
N CYS A 279 -10.91 -13.91 -22.47
CA CYS A 279 -10.63 -13.47 -23.83
C CYS A 279 -11.17 -12.08 -24.23
N LYS A 280 -11.00 -11.03 -23.40
CA LYS A 280 -11.21 -9.61 -23.79
C LYS A 280 -12.53 -9.34 -24.56
N LEU A 281 -13.70 -9.59 -23.96
CA LEU A 281 -15.00 -9.41 -24.63
C LEU A 281 -15.19 -10.33 -25.86
N CYS A 282 -14.56 -11.49 -25.90
CA CYS A 282 -14.69 -12.43 -27.02
C CYS A 282 -16.17 -12.72 -27.32
N PRO A 283 -16.63 -12.49 -28.56
CA PRO A 283 -18.04 -12.71 -28.92
C PRO A 283 -18.47 -14.17 -28.81
N PHE A 284 -17.52 -15.12 -28.72
CA PHE A 284 -17.80 -16.53 -28.49
C PHE A 284 -18.08 -16.87 -27.02
N LEU A 285 -17.80 -15.96 -26.10
CA LEU A 285 -18.01 -16.14 -24.66
C LEU A 285 -19.14 -15.25 -24.15
N THR A 286 -20.18 -15.07 -24.96
CA THR A 286 -21.40 -14.38 -24.56
C THR A 286 -22.42 -15.38 -24.03
N PHE A 287 -22.87 -15.15 -22.79
CA PHE A 287 -23.94 -15.94 -22.18
C PHE A 287 -25.27 -15.22 -22.33
N LYS A 288 -26.33 -15.93 -22.73
CA LYS A 288 -27.70 -15.40 -22.70
C LYS A 288 -28.43 -15.99 -21.50
N LYS A 289 -29.24 -15.17 -20.81
CA LYS A 289 -30.16 -15.70 -19.78
C LYS A 289 -31.04 -16.77 -20.43
N TYR A 290 -31.10 -17.94 -19.80
CA TYR A 290 -32.02 -18.98 -20.21
C TYR A 290 -33.45 -18.45 -20.00
N LYS A 291 -34.20 -18.28 -21.10
CA LYS A 291 -35.64 -18.04 -21.00
C LYS A 291 -36.30 -19.40 -20.79
N LYS A 292 -36.93 -19.57 -19.63
CA LYS A 292 -37.85 -20.70 -19.39
C LYS A 292 -39.06 -20.57 -20.30
#